data_AF-X1L079-F1
#
_entry.id   AF-X1L079-F1
#
_cell.length_a   1.000
_cell.length_b   1.000
_cell.length_c   1.000
_cell.angle_alpha   90.00
_cell.angle_beta   90.00
_cell.angle_gamma   90.00
#
_symmetry.space_group_name_H-M   'P 1'
#
loop_
_entity.id
_entity.type
_entity.pdbx_description
1 polymer ?
#
loop_
_entity_poly.entity_id
_entity_poly.type
_entity_poly.pdbx_seq_one_letter_code
_entity_poly.pdbx_strand_id
1 'polypeptide(L)' 'MFPFLTYITIPAEFATATLAYAGALFTDLSLIIYLAIGLPLGFWVIRKVISLIRVRAR' A
#
# COMPACT_ATOMS: atom_id res chain seq x y z
N MET A 1 -34.81 3.11 -37.32
CA MET A 1 -33.65 2.56 -36.61
C MET A 1 -32.79 3.73 -36.16
N PHE A 2 -32.61 3.93 -34.85
CA PHE A 2 -31.78 5.01 -34.33
C PHE A 2 -30.32 4.55 -34.25
N PRO A 3 -29.33 5.35 -34.67
CA PRO A 3 -27.92 4.99 -34.53
C PRO A 3 -27.52 5.04 -33.05
N PHE A 4 -26.96 3.95 -32.54
CA PHE A 4 -26.32 3.92 -31.23
C PHE A 4 -25.02 4.73 -31.33
N LEU A 5 -25.05 5.98 -30.85
CA LEU A 5 -23.85 6.83 -30.79
C LEU A 5 -23.05 6.44 -29.56
N THR A 6 -21.96 5.68 -29.75
CA THR A 6 -21.00 5.36 -28.70
C THR A 6 -20.19 6.62 -28.38
N TYR A 7 -20.51 7.31 -27.29
CA TYR A 7 -19.82 8.55 -26.91
C TYR A 7 -18.46 8.30 -26.24
N ILE A 8 -18.21 7.08 -25.75
CA ILE A 8 -16.98 6.70 -25.06
C ILE A 8 -16.53 5.33 -25.55
N THR A 9 -15.35 5.27 -26.17
CA THR A 9 -14.68 4.02 -26.54
C THR A 9 -13.73 3.61 -25.42
N ILE A 10 -14.07 2.57 -24.66
CA ILE A 10 -13.18 1.98 -23.66
C ILE A 10 -12.30 0.94 -24.38
N PRO A 11 -10.97 1.11 -24.42
CA PRO A 11 -10.08 0.11 -24.98
C PRO A 11 -10.20 -1.21 -24.22
N ALA A 12 -10.08 -2.35 -24.92
CA ALA A 12 -10.10 -3.67 -24.28
C ALA A 12 -9.04 -3.80 -23.18
N GLU A 13 -7.90 -3.13 -23.35
CA GLU A 13 -6.77 -3.14 -22.42
C GLU A 13 -6.90 -2.16 -21.24
N PHE A 14 -8.02 -1.44 -21.13
CA PHE A 14 -8.18 -0.40 -20.12
C PHE A 14 -8.01 -0.92 -18.69
N ALA A 15 -8.60 -2.08 -18.38
CA ALA A 15 -8.52 -2.69 -17.06
C ALA A 15 -7.09 -3.12 -16.72
N THR A 16 -6.40 -3.77 -17.66
CA THR A 16 -5.01 -4.22 -17.54
C THR A 16 -4.07 -3.05 -17.36
N ALA A 17 -4.20 -2.01 -18.18
CA ALA A 17 -3.37 -0.80 -18.10
C ALA A 17 -3.57 -0.03 -16.79
N THR A 18 -4.82 0.10 -16.32
CA THR A 18 -5.13 0.78 -15.06
C THR A 18 -4.55 0.02 -13.86
N LEU A 19 -4.68 -1.30 -13.84
CA LEU A 19 -4.13 -2.13 -12.77
C LEU A 19 -2.60 -2.12 -12.76
N ALA A 20 -1.97 -2.17 -13.94
CA ALA A 20 -0.51 -2.05 -14.07
C ALA A 20 -0.01 -0.70 -13.55
N TYR A 21 -0.68 0.40 -13.88
CA TYR A 21 -0.36 1.73 -13.36
C TYR A 21 -0.48 1.80 -11.84
N ALA A 22 -1.56 1.27 -11.27
CA ALA A 22 -1.73 1.21 -9.82
C ALA A 22 -0.61 0.39 -9.15
N GLY A 23 -0.24 -0.75 -9.74
CA GLY A 23 0.86 -1.58 -9.24
C GLY A 23 2.21 -0.85 -9.23
N ALA A 24 2.52 -0.12 -10.30
CA ALA A 24 3.73 0.71 -10.36
C ALA A 24 3.73 1.78 -9.25
N LEU A 25 2.61 2.48 -9.08
CA LEU A 25 2.47 3.51 -8.04
C LEU A 25 2.67 2.95 -6.63
N PHE A 26 2.11 1.79 -6.30
CA PHE A 26 2.34 1.15 -5.00
C PHE A 26 3.78 0.65 -4.83
N THR A 27 4.43 0.24 -5.91
CA THR A 27 5.84 -0.15 -5.89
C THR A 27 6.73 1.04 -5.54
N ASP A 28 6.48 2.19 -6.18
CA ASP A 28 7.23 3.42 -5.95
C ASP A 28 6.99 4.00 -4.54
N LEU A 29 5.76 3.91 -4.03
CA LEU A 29 5.40 4.37 -2.68
C LEU A 29 5.72 3.37 -1.57
N SER A 30 6.19 2.16 -1.89
CA SER A 30 6.38 1.07 -0.93
C SER A 30 7.28 1.49 0.25
N LEU A 31 8.35 2.25 -0.01
CA LEU A 31 9.23 2.76 1.04
C LEU A 31 8.49 3.64 2.07
N ILE A 32 7.62 4.54 1.60
CA ILE A 32 6.84 5.42 2.47
C ILE A 32 5.87 4.59 3.32
N ILE A 33 5.23 3.59 2.71
CA ILE A 33 4.31 2.67 3.40
C ILE A 33 5.06 1.88 4.48
N TYR A 34 6.24 1.34 4.15
CA TYR A 34 7.07 0.62 5.10
C TYR A 34 7.54 1.49 6.26
N LEU A 35 7.89 2.75 6.01
CA LEU A 35 8.28 3.67 7.09
C LEU A 35 7.08 4.07 7.95
N ALA A 36 5.94 4.38 7.33
CA ALA A 36 4.73 4.79 8.05
C ALA A 36 4.20 3.71 9.00
N ILE A 37 4.29 2.43 8.60
CA ILE A 37 3.82 1.30 9.42
C ILE A 37 4.96 0.71 10.27
N GLY A 38 6.14 0.55 9.68
CA GLY A 38 7.29 -0.13 10.27
C GLY A 38 7.94 0.66 11.41
N LEU A 39 8.02 1.99 11.33
CA LEU A 39 8.60 2.79 12.42
C LEU A 39 7.77 2.68 13.71
N PRO A 40 6.45 2.95 13.72
CA PRO A 40 5.63 2.81 14.92
C PRO A 40 5.69 1.39 15.51
N LEU A 41 5.61 0.36 14.66
CA LEU A 41 5.71 -1.04 15.10
C LEU A 41 7.09 -1.34 15.70
N GLY A 42 8.17 -0.90 15.06
CA GLY A 42 9.54 -1.09 15.54
C GLY A 42 9.76 -0.48 16.93
N PHE A 43 9.34 0.78 17.12
CA PHE A 43 9.42 1.42 18.44
C PHE A 43 8.57 0.72 19.50
N TRP A 44 7.38 0.22 19.13
CA TRP A 44 6.53 -0.54 20.04
C TRP A 44 7.19 -1.86 20.48
N VAL A 45 7.80 -2.60 19.53
CA VAL A 45 8.51 -3.84 19.83
C VAL A 45 9.72 -3.57 20.73
N ILE A 46 10.55 -2.58 20.40
CA ILE A 46 11.72 -2.20 21.23
C ILE A 46 11.27 -1.89 22.67
N ARG A 47 10.22 -1.07 22.81
CA ARG A 47 9.64 -0.75 24.13
C ARG A 47 9.19 -2.00 24.89
N LYS A 48 8.55 -2.95 24.21
CA LYS A 48 8.10 -4.21 24.83
C LYS A 48 9.28 -5.06 25.28
N VAL A 49 10.32 -5.20 24.46
CA VAL A 49 11.53 -5.97 24.83
C VAL A 49 12.19 -5.36 26.07
N ILE A 50 12.37 -4.04 26.10
CA ILE A 50 12.94 -3.33 27.28
C ILE A 50 12.08 -3.56 28.53
N SER A 51 10.75 -3.51 28.39
CA SER A 51 9.82 -3.75 29.49
C SER A 51 9.97 -5.15 30.09
N LEU A 52 10.14 -6.18 29.27
CA LEU A 52 10.29 -7.56 29.74
C LEU A 52 11.59 -7.75 30.51
N ILE A 53 12.70 -7.15 30.04
CA ILE A 53 13.99 -7.20 30.74
C ILE A 53 13.89 -6.45 32.07
N ARG A 54 13.27 -5.27 32.09
CA ARG A 54 13.14 -4.45 33.31
C ARG A 54 12.30 -5.13 34.39
N VAL A 55 11.25 -5.85 34.02
CA VAL A 55 10.41 -6.60 34.96
C VAL A 55 11.19 -7.76 35.59
N ARG A 56 12.13 -8.38 34.89
CA ARG A 56 12.96 -9.47 35.42
C ARG A 56 14.06 -9.00 36.37
N ALA A 57 14.53 -7.75 36.23
CA ALA A 57 15.60 -7.17 37.05
C ALA A 57 15.12 -6.56 38.38
N ARG A 58 13.80 -6.50 38.62
CA ARG A 58 13.17 -6.12 39.89
C ARG A 58 12.61 -7.36 40.57
#